data_AF-Q48GZ2-F1
#
_entry.id   AF-Q48GZ2-F1
#
_cell.length_a   1.000
_cell.length_b   1.000
_cell.length_c   1.000
_cell.angle_alpha   90.00
_cell.angle_beta   90.00
_cell.angle_gamma   90.00
#
_symmetry.space_group_name_H-M   'P 1'
#
loop_
_entity.id
_entity.type
_entity.pdbx_description
1 polymer ?
#
loop_
_entity_poly.entity_id
_entity_poly.type
_entity_poly.pdbx_seq_one_letter_code
_entity_poly.pdbx_strand_id
1 'polypeptide(L)'
;MHTSATPIRTDEDGDIPRRGDDMEQTTTTINDLFTQLGLESDDESIEAFIAKHPLPDDVKLIDADFWTPQQADFLKEQLHEDAEWAMVVDELNVRLHK
;
A
#
# COMPACT_ATOMS: atom_id res chain seq x y z
N MET A 1 -17.81 -19.48 -60.16
CA MET A 1 -18.76 -19.80 -59.07
C MET A 1 -18.26 -21.04 -58.31
N HIS A 2 -17.38 -20.79 -57.34
CA HIS A 2 -17.05 -21.55 -56.14
C HIS A 2 -15.93 -20.74 -55.44
N THR A 3 -16.30 -19.96 -54.43
CA THR A 3 -16.07 -20.16 -52.98
C THR A 3 -14.69 -19.69 -52.50
N SER A 4 -14.75 -18.71 -51.60
CA SER A 4 -13.69 -18.00 -50.90
C SER A 4 -12.60 -18.87 -50.26
N ALA A 5 -11.35 -18.41 -50.34
CA ALA A 5 -10.42 -18.38 -49.21
C ALA A 5 -9.27 -17.39 -49.51
N THR A 6 -9.22 -16.35 -48.69
CA THR A 6 -8.28 -15.21 -48.69
C THR A 6 -6.81 -15.64 -48.65
N PRO A 7 -5.90 -14.92 -49.33
CA PRO A 7 -4.47 -15.21 -49.29
C PRO A 7 -3.87 -14.98 -47.89
N ILE A 8 -3.07 -15.95 -47.45
CA ILE A 8 -1.83 -15.80 -46.68
C ILE A 8 -1.45 -14.34 -46.35
N ARG A 9 -1.83 -13.87 -45.15
CA ARG A 9 -1.11 -12.78 -44.49
C ARG A 9 -0.20 -13.43 -43.44
N THR A 10 1.05 -13.57 -43.83
CA THR A 10 2.20 -13.63 -42.92
C THR A 10 2.15 -12.36 -42.07
N ASP A 11 1.67 -12.49 -40.85
CA ASP A 11 1.86 -11.51 -39.76
C ASP A 11 2.87 -12.21 -38.83
N GLU A 12 4.15 -11.96 -39.06
CA GLU A 12 4.95 -11.22 -38.07
C GLU A 12 5.04 -12.00 -36.75
N ASP A 13 5.96 -12.97 -36.76
CA ASP A 13 6.69 -13.48 -35.59
C ASP A 13 7.47 -12.30 -34.99
N GLY A 14 6.72 -11.41 -34.34
CA GLY A 14 7.20 -10.25 -33.61
C GLY A 14 6.85 -10.45 -32.15
N ASP A 15 7.73 -11.14 -31.45
CA ASP A 15 8.01 -10.98 -30.02
C ASP A 15 6.82 -10.51 -29.18
N ILE A 16 5.99 -11.44 -28.74
CA ILE A 16 5.23 -11.23 -27.52
C ILE A 16 6.22 -11.55 -26.40
N PRO A 17 6.79 -10.58 -25.67
CA PRO A 17 7.33 -10.90 -24.35
C PRO A 17 6.11 -11.33 -23.54
N ARG A 18 5.90 -12.64 -23.42
CA ARG A 18 4.97 -13.16 -22.43
C ARG A 18 5.54 -12.73 -21.10
N ARG A 19 4.90 -11.69 -20.56
CA ARG A 19 4.85 -11.25 -19.17
C ARG A 19 6.14 -11.56 -18.43
N GLY A 20 6.97 -10.54 -18.24
CA GLY A 20 7.76 -10.52 -17.03
C GLY A 20 6.81 -10.68 -15.86
N ASP A 21 6.72 -11.90 -15.34
CA ASP A 21 6.61 -12.14 -13.92
C ASP A 21 7.80 -11.42 -13.25
N ASP A 22 7.68 -10.11 -13.04
CA ASP A 22 8.62 -9.32 -12.25
C ASP A 22 7.89 -8.14 -11.60
N MET A 23 7.38 -8.41 -10.39
CA MET A 23 7.32 -7.45 -9.29
C MET A 23 6.70 -6.07 -9.54
N GLU A 24 5.38 -5.99 -9.75
CA GLU A 24 4.62 -4.97 -9.01
C GLU A 24 4.37 -5.53 -7.60
N GLN A 25 5.44 -5.70 -6.82
CA GLN A 25 5.28 -5.66 -5.37
C GLN A 25 4.84 -4.23 -5.12
N THR A 26 3.54 -4.05 -4.90
CA THR A 26 2.98 -2.83 -4.33
C THR A 26 3.66 -2.69 -2.96
N THR A 27 4.85 -2.09 -2.94
CA THR A 27 5.55 -1.72 -1.72
C THR A 27 4.71 -0.63 -1.09
N THR A 28 3.73 -1.05 -0.31
CA THR A 28 2.93 -0.17 0.53
C THR A 28 3.91 0.56 1.43
N THR A 29 3.92 1.89 1.33
CA THR A 29 4.82 2.75 2.10
C THR A 29 4.05 3.45 3.20
N ILE A 30 4.76 3.99 4.20
CA ILE A 30 4.13 4.82 5.24
C ILE A 30 3.45 6.07 4.65
N ASN A 31 3.90 6.49 3.48
CA ASN A 31 3.30 7.56 2.69
C ASN A 31 1.91 7.17 2.15
N ASP A 32 1.79 5.97 1.56
CA ASP A 32 0.49 5.40 1.18
C ASP A 32 -0.43 5.23 2.39
N LEU A 33 0.12 4.82 3.53
CA LEU A 33 -0.62 4.71 4.78
C LEU A 33 -1.30 6.02 5.17
N PHE A 34 -0.53 7.10 5.19
CA PHE A 34 -1.04 8.43 5.52
C PHE A 34 -2.05 8.92 4.48
N THR A 35 -1.83 8.61 3.20
CA THR A 35 -2.75 9.00 2.12
C THR A 35 -4.13 8.39 2.31
N GLN A 36 -4.19 7.11 2.64
CA GLN A 36 -5.45 6.39 2.88
C GLN A 36 -6.14 6.84 4.17
N LEU A 37 -5.35 7.20 5.19
CA LEU A 37 -5.87 7.79 6.41
C LEU A 37 -6.36 9.23 6.19
N GLY A 38 -6.07 9.85 5.04
CA GLY A 38 -6.41 11.24 4.73
C GLY A 38 -5.53 12.25 5.46
N LEU A 39 -4.30 11.85 5.82
CA LEU A 39 -3.28 12.67 6.45
C LEU A 39 -2.26 13.17 5.42
N GLU A 40 -1.38 14.06 5.87
CA GLU A 40 -0.28 14.55 5.06
C GLU A 40 0.79 13.47 4.88
N SER A 41 0.86 12.95 3.67
CA SER A 41 1.81 11.95 3.21
C SER A 41 3.09 12.60 2.69
N ASP A 42 3.67 13.53 3.43
CA ASP A 42 4.99 14.08 3.10
C ASP A 42 5.96 13.59 4.17
N ASP A 43 7.19 13.23 3.80
CA ASP A 43 8.16 12.69 4.78
C ASP A 43 8.33 13.65 5.96
N GLU A 44 8.41 14.97 5.70
CA GLU A 44 8.50 15.99 6.75
C GLU A 44 7.25 16.01 7.66
N SER A 45 6.06 15.91 7.06
CA SER A 45 4.80 15.90 7.81
C SER A 45 4.60 14.63 8.62
N ILE A 46 5.04 13.47 8.11
CA ILE A 46 4.99 12.18 8.80
C ILE A 46 5.93 12.21 10.01
N GLU A 47 7.18 12.64 9.83
CA GLU A 47 8.13 12.78 10.94
C GLU A 47 7.63 13.78 11.99
N ALA A 48 7.10 14.93 11.56
CA ALA A 48 6.51 15.92 12.45
C ALA A 48 5.30 15.37 13.21
N PHE A 49 4.45 14.58 12.55
CA PHE A 49 3.30 13.93 13.17
C PHE A 49 3.75 12.95 14.26
N ILE A 50 4.69 12.07 13.93
CA ILE A 50 5.24 11.09 14.88
C ILE A 50 5.87 11.79 16.08
N ALA A 51 6.70 12.81 15.85
CA ALA A 51 7.35 13.57 16.92
C ALA A 51 6.35 14.36 17.80
N LYS A 52 5.21 14.77 17.23
CA LYS A 52 4.16 15.52 17.94
C LYS A 52 3.20 14.62 18.70
N HIS A 53 3.01 13.38 18.25
CA HIS A 53 2.04 12.43 18.79
C HIS A 53 2.70 11.15 19.33
N PRO A 54 3.65 11.24 20.28
CA PRO A 54 4.26 10.05 20.87
C PRO A 54 3.21 9.22 21.61
N LEU A 55 3.28 7.90 21.43
CA LEU A 55 2.42 6.93 22.10
C LEU A 55 3.16 6.25 23.24
N PRO A 56 2.56 6.15 24.44
CA PRO A 56 3.10 5.32 25.51
C PRO A 56 3.12 3.85 25.09
N ASP A 57 4.13 3.09 25.50
CA ASP A 57 4.25 1.63 25.26
C ASP A 57 3.01 0.81 25.66
N ASP A 58 2.23 1.32 26.62
CA ASP A 58 0.99 0.69 27.10
C ASP A 58 -0.24 0.93 26.19
N VAL A 59 -0.15 1.88 25.26
CA VAL A 59 -1.26 2.31 24.38
C VAL A 59 -1.07 1.77 22.97
N LYS A 60 -2.04 1.03 22.44
CA LYS A 60 -1.95 0.51 21.07
C LYS A 60 -2.11 1.64 20.04
N LEU A 61 -1.47 1.51 18.88
CA LEU A 61 -1.67 2.42 17.74
C LEU A 61 -3.15 2.70 17.46
N ILE A 62 -3.99 1.65 17.41
CA ILE A 62 -5.42 1.73 17.11
C ILE A 62 -6.27 2.36 18.23
N ASP A 63 -5.73 2.43 19.45
CA ASP A 63 -6.41 2.98 20.62
C ASP A 63 -6.07 4.47 20.82
N ALA A 64 -5.22 5.02 19.96
CA ALA A 64 -4.79 6.39 20.09
C ALA A 64 -5.93 7.39 19.83
N ASP A 65 -6.08 8.35 20.73
CA ASP A 65 -7.14 9.37 20.67
C ASP A 65 -7.00 10.34 19.47
N PHE A 66 -5.85 10.34 18.79
CA PHE A 66 -5.64 11.14 17.58
C PHE A 66 -6.23 10.52 16.31
N TRP A 67 -6.64 9.25 16.36
CA TRP A 67 -7.34 8.60 15.26
C TRP A 67 -8.84 8.79 15.37
N THR A 68 -9.48 9.03 14.23
CA THR A 68 -10.94 8.90 14.12
C THR A 68 -11.35 7.43 14.18
N PRO A 69 -12.61 7.12 14.57
CA PRO A 69 -13.07 5.73 14.62
C PRO A 69 -12.93 4.97 13.30
N GLN A 70 -13.00 5.65 12.14
CA GLN A 70 -12.78 5.05 10.83
C GLN A 70 -11.31 4.71 10.58
N GLN A 71 -10.38 5.62 10.93
CA GLN A 71 -8.94 5.39 10.81
C GLN A 71 -8.47 4.28 11.74
N ALA A 72 -8.95 4.27 12.99
CA ALA A 72 -8.64 3.24 13.97
C ALA A 72 -9.12 1.86 13.51
N ASP A 73 -10.32 1.76 12.92
CA ASP A 73 -10.85 0.50 12.40
C ASP A 73 -10.01 -0.01 11.22
N PHE A 74 -9.65 0.87 10.28
CA PHE A 74 -8.74 0.52 9.19
C PHE A 74 -7.38 0.04 9.70
N LEU A 75 -6.74 0.79 10.60
CA LEU A 75 -5.47 0.41 11.21
C LEU A 75 -5.57 -0.92 11.96
N LYS A 76 -6.70 -1.22 12.58
CA LYS A 76 -6.96 -2.48 13.28
C LYS A 76 -7.06 -3.66 12.31
N GLU A 77 -7.67 -3.47 11.14
CA GLU A 77 -7.64 -4.49 10.08
C GLU A 77 -6.23 -4.69 9.54
N GLN A 78 -5.49 -3.60 9.35
CA GLN A 78 -4.12 -3.64 8.85
C GLN A 78 -3.09 -4.13 9.86
N LEU A 79 -3.40 -4.14 11.17
CA LEU A 79 -2.53 -4.69 12.21
C LEU A 79 -2.41 -6.22 12.14
N HIS A 80 -3.26 -6.89 11.35
CA HIS A 80 -3.21 -8.33 11.19
C HIS A 80 -1.98 -8.72 10.36
N GLU A 81 -1.22 -9.75 10.75
CA GLU A 81 0.02 -10.17 10.07
C GLU A 81 -0.16 -10.55 8.59
N ASP A 82 -1.40 -10.85 8.19
CA ASP A 82 -1.80 -11.20 6.81
C ASP A 82 -2.24 -9.97 5.99
N ALA A 83 -2.30 -8.79 6.60
CA ALA A 83 -2.75 -7.59 5.94
C ALA A 83 -1.67 -7.03 5.02
N GLU A 84 -2.11 -6.45 3.90
CA GLU A 84 -1.22 -5.85 2.91
C GLU A 84 -0.34 -4.73 3.51
N TRP A 85 -0.84 -4.05 4.55
CA TRP A 85 -0.18 -2.89 5.15
C TRP A 85 0.43 -3.20 6.51
N ALA A 86 0.45 -4.47 6.93
CA ALA A 86 0.90 -4.90 8.25
C ALA A 86 2.32 -4.41 8.59
N MET A 87 3.25 -4.52 7.64
CA MET A 87 4.62 -4.05 7.81
C MET A 87 4.71 -2.53 8.02
N VAL A 88 3.89 -1.78 7.30
CA VAL A 88 3.88 -0.31 7.35
C VAL A 88 3.22 0.19 8.64
N VAL A 89 2.13 -0.46 9.04
CA VAL A 89 1.42 -0.16 10.28
C VAL A 89 2.27 -0.52 11.49
N ASP A 90 3.00 -1.64 11.45
CA ASP A 90 4.00 -2.00 12.47
C ASP A 90 5.12 -0.96 12.53
N GLU A 91 5.67 -0.53 11.38
CA GLU A 91 6.68 0.54 11.34
C GLU A 91 6.15 1.83 12.00
N LEU A 92 4.95 2.27 11.64
CA LEU A 92 4.34 3.46 12.22
C LEU A 92 4.15 3.30 13.73
N ASN A 93 3.67 2.15 14.19
CA ASN A 93 3.53 1.82 15.60
C ASN A 93 4.89 1.99 16.32
N VAL A 94 5.93 1.30 15.84
CA VAL A 94 7.28 1.40 16.42
C VAL A 94 7.81 2.84 16.45
N ARG A 95 7.55 3.63 15.40
CA ARG A 95 8.00 5.03 15.35
C ARG A 95 7.26 5.91 16.37
N LEU A 96 5.96 5.71 16.57
CA LEU A 96 5.17 6.46 17.55
C LEU A 96 5.51 6.08 19.00
N HIS A 97 5.95 4.85 19.22
CA HIS A 97 6.34 4.34 20.55
C HIS A 97 7.79 4.67 20.97
N LYS A 98 8.57 5.35 20.12
CA LYS A 98 9.94 5.78 20.42
C LYS A 98 9.99 7.16 21.08
#